data_AF-A0A969P937-F1
#
_entry.id   AF-A0A969P937-F1
#
_cell.length_a   1.000
_cell.length_b   1.000
_cell.length_c   1.000
_cell.angle_alpha   90.00
_cell.angle_beta   90.00
_cell.angle_gamma   90.00
#
_symmetry.space_group_name_H-M   'P 1'
#
loop_
_entity.id
_entity.type
_entity.pdbx_description
1 polymer ?
#
loop_
_entity_poly.entity_id
_entity_poly.type
_entity_poly.pdbx_seq_one_letter_code
_entity_poly.pdbx_strand_id
1 'polypeptide(L)'
;RFHIDALRLDAVHAITDFSAYPFLAELNAVAHRRAALLGRQIALIAESDQNDPRVVGRPEVGGFGLDAQWSDDFHHAVHTLLTGERDGYYEDFGAFAQLARVYRDGWVYGGDYSVHRQRRHGQPADNIPASRLVVCVQNHDQVGNRMLGERLTALLPFEGLKLAAALLLLSPYLPMLFMGEEYGEPAPFLYFVNHGDEHLVEAVRQGRKNEFAAFVWKGEPPDPQAEATRDRSRLDHTKRQQGKHQVLFGWYRELIRLRKTLPALAVPDKSSMRVTAVAGAPLLLVQRQAQMGSIAPQATDQPAGRDVVLVFNVQAAPTTVTLPWPAGRWQVVLDSTRSVWSEPGTSPAEAGISTIDVTDTGTVTLTCAPFAVSVWSR
;
A
#
# COMPACT_ATOMS: atom_id res chain seq x y z
N ARG A 1 22.38 21.49 -7.49
CA ARG A 1 23.12 21.55 -6.22
C ARG A 1 22.91 20.28 -5.38
N PHE A 2 21.69 19.79 -5.20
CA PHE A 2 21.43 18.59 -4.35
C PHE A 2 21.19 17.28 -5.10
N HIS A 3 21.14 17.29 -6.45
CA HIS A 3 21.01 16.09 -7.29
C HIS A 3 19.76 15.23 -7.00
N ILE A 4 18.71 15.84 -6.45
CA ILE A 4 17.43 15.22 -6.14
C ILE A 4 16.80 14.63 -7.41
N ASP A 5 16.37 13.37 -7.34
CA ASP A 5 15.75 12.62 -8.45
C ASP A 5 14.22 12.76 -8.48
N ALA A 6 13.59 13.12 -7.35
CA ALA A 6 12.14 13.30 -7.28
C ALA A 6 11.73 14.30 -6.19
N LEU A 7 10.62 14.99 -6.40
CA LEU A 7 9.96 15.82 -5.40
C LEU A 7 8.58 15.25 -5.09
N ARG A 8 8.26 15.08 -3.81
CA ARG A 8 6.89 14.85 -3.34
C ARG A 8 6.29 16.21 -3.02
N LEU A 9 5.19 16.55 -3.67
CA LEU A 9 4.44 17.79 -3.48
C LEU A 9 3.36 17.53 -2.44
N ASP A 10 3.49 18.19 -1.30
CA ASP A 10 2.56 18.10 -0.17
C ASP A 10 1.20 18.72 -0.53
N ALA A 11 0.13 18.04 -0.12
CA ALA A 11 -1.26 18.50 -0.17
C ALA A 11 -1.60 19.34 -1.42
N VAL A 12 -1.38 18.82 -2.63
CA VAL A 12 -1.53 19.62 -3.87
C VAL A 12 -2.95 20.14 -4.08
N HIS A 13 -3.93 19.50 -3.44
CA HIS A 13 -5.32 19.91 -3.41
C HIS A 13 -5.58 21.21 -2.63
N ALA A 14 -4.63 21.63 -1.78
CA ALA A 14 -4.64 22.90 -1.07
C ALA A 14 -3.97 24.04 -1.88
N ILE A 15 -3.34 23.73 -3.01
CA ILE A 15 -2.79 24.73 -3.93
C ILE A 15 -3.91 25.22 -4.86
N THR A 16 -4.49 26.37 -4.52
CA THR A 16 -5.55 27.01 -5.29
C THR A 16 -4.99 27.98 -6.34
N ASP A 17 -5.24 27.68 -7.61
CA ASP A 17 -4.84 28.53 -8.73
C ASP A 17 -5.90 28.48 -9.84
N PHE A 18 -6.43 29.65 -10.20
CA PHE A 18 -7.47 29.83 -11.23
C PHE A 18 -6.90 30.39 -12.55
N SER A 19 -5.58 30.46 -12.66
CA SER A 19 -4.90 30.90 -13.88
C SER A 19 -5.17 29.95 -15.03
N ALA A 20 -5.15 30.46 -16.27
CA ALA A 20 -5.32 29.63 -17.47
C ALA A 20 -4.20 28.58 -17.64
N TYR A 21 -3.05 28.79 -16.99
CA TYR A 21 -1.98 27.81 -16.86
C TYR A 21 -1.64 27.65 -15.37
N PRO A 22 -2.24 26.67 -14.67
CA PRO A 22 -2.09 26.52 -13.23
C PRO A 22 -0.66 26.15 -12.82
N PHE A 23 -0.24 26.60 -11.63
CA PHE A 23 1.09 26.41 -11.07
C PHE A 23 1.59 24.96 -11.14
N LEU A 24 0.74 23.96 -10.87
CA LEU A 24 1.15 22.55 -10.94
C LEU A 24 1.58 22.12 -12.35
N ALA A 25 0.88 22.62 -13.38
CA ALA A 25 1.24 22.35 -14.77
C ALA A 25 2.51 23.10 -15.18
N GLU A 26 2.71 24.32 -14.68
CA GLU A 26 3.94 25.10 -14.87
C GLU A 26 5.14 24.43 -14.21
N LEU A 27 5.01 24.05 -12.94
CA LEU A 27 6.04 23.36 -12.17
C LEU A 27 6.48 22.07 -12.88
N ASN A 28 5.52 21.30 -13.39
CA ASN A 28 5.78 20.09 -14.18
C ASN A 28 6.63 20.38 -15.42
N ALA A 29 6.22 21.36 -16.23
CA ALA A 29 6.94 21.73 -17.44
C ALA A 29 8.36 22.25 -17.14
N VAL A 30 8.54 23.03 -16.07
CA VAL A 30 9.85 23.54 -15.64
C VAL A 30 10.74 22.40 -15.15
N ALA A 31 10.22 21.48 -14.33
CA ALA A 31 10.97 20.34 -13.81
C ALA A 31 11.45 19.41 -14.93
N HIS A 32 10.58 19.00 -15.86
CA HIS A 32 10.96 18.12 -16.96
C HIS A 32 11.89 18.80 -17.97
N ARG A 33 11.71 20.10 -18.24
CA ARG A 33 12.67 20.87 -19.05
C ARG A 33 14.05 20.87 -18.39
N ARG A 34 14.09 21.05 -17.07
CA ARG A 34 15.35 21.01 -16.33
C ARG A 34 15.97 19.61 -16.34
N ALA A 35 15.16 18.57 -16.19
CA ALA A 35 15.58 17.17 -16.29
C ALA A 35 16.25 16.88 -17.63
N ALA A 36 15.61 17.30 -18.73
CA ALA A 36 16.14 17.16 -20.09
C ALA A 36 17.48 17.90 -20.28
N LEU A 37 17.59 19.15 -19.80
CA LEU A 37 18.84 19.92 -19.86
C LEU A 37 19.98 19.29 -19.06
N LEU A 38 19.65 18.54 -18.00
CA LEU A 38 20.62 17.84 -17.17
C LEU A 38 20.93 16.42 -17.67
N GLY A 39 20.22 15.91 -18.68
CA GLY A 39 20.32 14.52 -19.12
C GLY A 39 19.92 13.52 -18.04
N ARG A 40 18.98 13.87 -17.16
CA ARG A 40 18.50 13.03 -16.06
C ARG A 40 16.98 12.94 -16.05
N GLN A 41 16.44 11.97 -15.34
CA GLN A 41 15.03 11.94 -14.99
C GLN A 41 14.82 12.69 -13.68
N ILE A 42 13.74 13.48 -13.61
CA ILE A 42 13.25 14.11 -12.39
C ILE A 42 11.76 13.85 -12.34
N ALA A 43 11.28 13.27 -11.23
CA ALA A 43 9.86 12.97 -11.05
C ALA A 43 9.19 13.97 -10.09
N LEU A 44 7.94 14.32 -10.37
CA LEU A 44 7.05 15.03 -9.45
C LEU A 44 5.91 14.10 -9.02
N ILE A 45 5.80 13.89 -7.70
CA ILE A 45 4.81 13.00 -7.10
C ILE A 45 3.88 13.83 -6.22
N ALA A 46 2.58 13.82 -6.50
CA ALA A 46 1.61 14.57 -5.72
C ALA A 46 1.06 13.75 -4.54
N GLU A 47 0.90 14.38 -3.40
CA GLU A 47 -0.11 13.97 -2.42
C GLU A 47 -1.42 14.71 -2.74
N SER A 48 -2.47 13.97 -3.06
CA SER A 48 -3.77 14.54 -3.41
C SER A 48 -4.89 13.74 -2.79
N ASP A 49 -5.71 14.42 -1.99
CA ASP A 49 -6.89 13.86 -1.33
C ASP A 49 -8.17 14.13 -2.14
N GLN A 50 -8.10 14.11 -3.47
CA GLN A 50 -9.25 14.43 -4.34
C GLN A 50 -9.67 13.30 -5.26
N ASN A 51 -8.87 12.23 -5.38
CA ASN A 51 -9.07 11.17 -6.39
C ASN A 51 -9.36 11.74 -7.79
N ASP A 52 -8.57 12.74 -8.18
CA ASP A 52 -8.74 13.47 -9.44
C ASP A 52 -7.66 13.05 -10.45
N PRO A 53 -8.04 12.37 -11.56
CA PRO A 53 -7.10 11.92 -12.58
C PRO A 53 -6.36 13.08 -13.27
N ARG A 54 -6.83 14.33 -13.17
CA ARG A 54 -6.15 15.49 -13.76
C ARG A 54 -4.75 15.70 -13.20
N VAL A 55 -4.49 15.31 -11.95
CA VAL A 55 -3.18 15.48 -11.29
C VAL A 55 -2.06 14.81 -12.10
N VAL A 56 -2.29 13.57 -12.49
CA VAL A 56 -1.35 12.76 -13.29
C VAL A 56 -1.76 12.67 -14.76
N GLY A 57 -2.88 13.25 -15.15
CA GLY A 57 -3.39 13.24 -16.52
C GLY A 57 -2.46 13.98 -17.47
N ARG A 58 -2.42 13.57 -18.74
CA ARG A 58 -1.53 14.19 -19.72
C ARG A 58 -1.98 15.63 -20.04
N PRO A 59 -1.06 16.58 -20.29
CA PRO A 59 -1.42 17.94 -20.66
C PRO A 59 -2.32 18.05 -21.90
N GLU A 60 -2.16 17.15 -22.88
CA GLU A 60 -2.93 17.18 -24.13
C GLU A 60 -4.43 16.91 -23.93
N VAL A 61 -4.82 16.35 -22.77
CA VAL A 61 -6.21 16.08 -22.40
C VAL A 61 -6.63 16.86 -21.16
N GLY A 62 -5.89 17.92 -20.79
CA GLY A 62 -6.25 18.83 -19.70
C GLY A 62 -5.78 18.41 -18.30
N GLY A 63 -4.81 17.50 -18.18
CA GLY A 63 -4.15 17.20 -16.91
C GLY A 63 -2.89 18.03 -16.64
N PHE A 64 -2.35 17.99 -15.42
CA PHE A 64 -1.13 18.70 -15.03
C PHE A 64 0.15 17.97 -15.48
N GLY A 65 0.04 16.66 -15.72
CA GLY A 65 1.13 15.84 -16.23
C GLY A 65 2.15 15.40 -15.19
N LEU A 66 1.84 15.47 -13.89
CA LEU A 66 2.74 14.96 -12.84
C LEU A 66 2.95 13.46 -13.00
N ASP A 67 4.11 12.97 -12.56
CA ASP A 67 4.54 11.59 -12.81
C ASP A 67 3.74 10.55 -12.01
N ALA A 68 3.36 10.88 -10.78
CA ALA A 68 2.53 10.02 -9.96
C ALA A 68 1.74 10.81 -8.90
N GLN A 69 0.76 10.15 -8.29
CA GLN A 69 0.09 10.65 -7.10
C GLN A 69 -0.10 9.55 -6.06
N TRP A 70 -0.23 9.94 -4.80
CA TRP A 70 -0.66 9.04 -3.74
C TRP A 70 -2.11 8.62 -3.95
N SER A 71 -2.41 7.37 -3.61
CA SER A 71 -3.76 6.82 -3.53
C SER A 71 -3.98 6.24 -2.13
N ASP A 72 -4.51 7.07 -1.23
CA ASP A 72 -4.75 6.70 0.16
C ASP A 72 -5.93 5.73 0.32
N ASP A 73 -6.85 5.68 -0.64
CA ASP A 73 -7.92 4.68 -0.68
C ASP A 73 -7.39 3.25 -0.62
N PHE A 74 -6.18 2.98 -1.15
CA PHE A 74 -5.53 1.67 -1.02
C PHE A 74 -5.21 1.37 0.45
N HIS A 75 -4.57 2.34 1.12
CA HIS A 75 -4.27 2.25 2.55
C HIS A 75 -5.56 2.05 3.36
N HIS A 76 -6.58 2.89 3.15
CA HIS A 76 -7.82 2.84 3.92
C HIS A 76 -8.55 1.51 3.74
N ALA A 77 -8.64 0.98 2.51
CA ALA A 77 -9.27 -0.30 2.24
C ALA A 77 -8.53 -1.46 2.93
N VAL A 78 -7.20 -1.47 2.93
CA VAL A 78 -6.40 -2.49 3.60
C VAL A 78 -6.52 -2.36 5.12
N HIS A 79 -6.30 -1.17 5.67
CA HIS A 79 -6.31 -0.90 7.10
C HIS A 79 -7.64 -1.28 7.75
N THR A 80 -8.75 -0.81 7.20
CA THR A 80 -10.09 -1.05 7.77
C THR A 80 -10.54 -2.50 7.69
N LEU A 81 -10.06 -3.27 6.71
CA LEU A 81 -10.32 -4.71 6.62
C LEU A 81 -9.50 -5.51 7.63
N LEU A 82 -8.24 -5.14 7.85
CA LEU A 82 -7.36 -5.89 8.75
C LEU A 82 -7.53 -5.54 10.22
N THR A 83 -7.79 -4.27 10.53
CA THR A 83 -7.96 -3.78 11.92
C THR A 83 -9.41 -3.76 12.38
N GLY A 84 -10.36 -3.65 11.44
CA GLY A 84 -11.77 -3.42 11.75
C GLY A 84 -12.11 -1.99 12.17
N GLU A 85 -11.14 -1.06 12.22
CA GLU A 85 -11.39 0.33 12.59
C GLU A 85 -12.34 1.03 11.59
N ARG A 86 -13.18 1.95 12.10
CA ARG A 86 -14.17 2.72 11.34
C ARG A 86 -14.24 4.20 11.76
N ASP A 87 -13.33 4.66 12.61
CA ASP A 87 -13.35 6.02 13.15
C ASP A 87 -12.85 7.05 12.11
N GLY A 88 -13.41 8.26 12.12
CA GLY A 88 -12.99 9.34 11.21
C GLY A 88 -13.17 8.97 9.74
N TYR A 89 -12.18 9.26 8.89
CA TYR A 89 -12.26 8.94 7.45
C TYR A 89 -12.33 7.44 7.14
N TYR A 90 -12.07 6.56 8.11
CA TYR A 90 -12.23 5.12 7.93
C TYR A 90 -13.70 4.66 7.84
N GLU A 91 -14.67 5.49 8.23
CA GLU A 91 -16.11 5.15 8.15
C GLU A 91 -16.58 4.93 6.71
N ASP A 92 -15.89 5.54 5.75
CA ASP A 92 -16.10 5.38 4.32
C ASP A 92 -15.59 4.02 3.77
N PHE A 93 -14.87 3.25 4.58
CA PHE A 93 -14.18 2.03 4.15
C PHE A 93 -14.56 0.79 4.97
N GLY A 94 -13.98 -0.35 4.59
CA GLY A 94 -14.05 -1.61 5.32
C GLY A 94 -14.97 -2.67 4.72
N ALA A 95 -15.54 -2.42 3.55
CA ALA A 95 -16.20 -3.45 2.76
C ALA A 95 -15.17 -4.21 1.92
N PHE A 96 -15.24 -5.54 1.88
CA PHE A 96 -14.30 -6.36 1.11
C PHE A 96 -14.29 -6.02 -0.40
N ALA A 97 -15.44 -5.64 -0.94
CA ALA A 97 -15.56 -5.19 -2.33
C ALA A 97 -14.68 -3.95 -2.64
N GLN A 98 -14.40 -3.11 -1.63
CA GLN A 98 -13.52 -1.94 -1.79
C GLN A 98 -12.06 -2.35 -1.96
N LEU A 99 -11.59 -3.42 -1.31
CA LEU A 99 -10.26 -3.97 -1.56
C LEU A 99 -10.11 -4.48 -2.99
N ALA A 100 -11.10 -5.24 -3.47
CA ALA A 100 -11.09 -5.70 -4.86
C ALA A 100 -11.15 -4.54 -5.86
N ARG A 101 -11.94 -3.50 -5.55
CA ARG A 101 -12.04 -2.29 -6.35
C ARG A 101 -10.72 -1.52 -6.40
N VAL A 102 -10.11 -1.24 -5.24
CA VAL A 102 -8.87 -0.46 -5.20
C VAL A 102 -7.71 -1.17 -5.88
N TYR A 103 -7.67 -2.51 -5.84
CA TYR A 103 -6.70 -3.31 -6.59
C TYR A 103 -6.87 -3.24 -8.10
N ARG A 104 -8.11 -3.13 -8.57
CA ARG A 104 -8.44 -3.13 -9.99
C ARG A 104 -8.36 -1.73 -10.58
N ASP A 105 -8.86 -0.73 -9.86
CA ASP A 105 -9.17 0.58 -10.43
C ASP A 105 -8.14 1.64 -10.00
N GLY A 106 -7.52 1.50 -8.82
CA GLY A 106 -6.50 2.43 -8.30
C GLY A 106 -6.93 3.17 -7.03
N TRP A 107 -8.22 3.45 -6.90
CA TRP A 107 -8.87 4.00 -5.71
C TRP A 107 -10.31 3.50 -5.62
N VAL A 108 -10.95 3.70 -4.47
CA VAL A 108 -12.33 3.27 -4.19
C VAL A 108 -13.31 4.31 -4.69
N TYR A 109 -13.08 5.59 -4.40
CA TYR A 109 -14.02 6.67 -4.71
C TYR A 109 -13.76 7.25 -6.09
N GLY A 110 -14.65 6.93 -7.04
CA GLY A 110 -14.59 7.40 -8.43
C GLY A 110 -15.77 8.29 -8.84
N GLY A 111 -16.34 9.06 -7.91
CA GLY A 111 -17.56 9.88 -8.09
C GLY A 111 -18.72 9.46 -7.18
N ASP A 112 -18.50 8.45 -6.34
CA ASP A 112 -19.44 7.95 -5.33
C ASP A 112 -19.64 8.97 -4.19
N TYR A 113 -20.76 8.87 -3.48
CA TYR A 113 -21.01 9.71 -2.30
C TYR A 113 -20.18 9.19 -1.12
N SER A 114 -19.34 10.06 -0.56
CA SER A 114 -18.59 9.82 0.67
C SER A 114 -19.42 10.31 1.85
N VAL A 115 -19.66 9.42 2.81
CA VAL A 115 -20.36 9.74 4.06
C VAL A 115 -19.47 10.65 4.89
N HIS A 116 -18.19 10.33 5.00
CA HIS A 116 -17.26 11.16 5.77
C HIS A 116 -17.20 12.61 5.28
N ARG A 117 -17.10 12.79 3.96
CA ARG A 117 -16.92 14.10 3.32
C ARG A 117 -18.24 14.81 3.02
N GLN A 118 -19.37 14.13 3.22
CA GLN A 118 -20.72 14.62 2.96
C GLN A 118 -20.92 15.16 1.51
N ARG A 119 -20.23 14.56 0.54
CA ARG A 119 -20.26 14.95 -0.88
C ARG A 119 -19.86 13.80 -1.79
N ARG A 120 -20.12 13.96 -3.10
CA ARG A 120 -19.48 13.09 -4.10
C ARG A 120 -17.97 13.33 -4.13
N HIS A 121 -17.21 12.25 -4.22
CA HIS A 121 -15.76 12.28 -4.12
C HIS A 121 -15.10 11.49 -5.25
N GLY A 122 -14.02 12.05 -5.80
CA GLY A 122 -13.23 11.45 -6.86
C GLY A 122 -13.86 11.44 -8.24
N GLN A 123 -13.08 10.90 -9.17
CA GLN A 123 -13.42 10.58 -10.56
C GLN A 123 -12.82 9.21 -10.91
N PRO A 124 -13.31 8.49 -11.93
CA PRO A 124 -12.77 7.17 -12.25
C PRO A 124 -11.27 7.18 -12.61
N ALA A 125 -10.51 6.22 -12.07
CA ALA A 125 -9.06 6.05 -12.29
C ALA A 125 -8.70 5.01 -13.37
N ASP A 126 -9.68 4.49 -14.11
CA ASP A 126 -9.50 3.34 -15.00
C ASP A 126 -8.38 3.57 -16.03
N ASN A 127 -8.25 4.82 -16.50
CA ASN A 127 -7.26 5.24 -17.50
C ASN A 127 -5.92 5.70 -16.92
N ILE A 128 -5.75 5.70 -15.59
CA ILE A 128 -4.48 6.03 -14.95
C ILE A 128 -3.59 4.78 -14.95
N PRO A 129 -2.37 4.84 -15.55
CA PRO A 129 -1.41 3.73 -15.46
C PRO A 129 -1.06 3.41 -14.01
N ALA A 130 -0.88 2.12 -13.69
CA ALA A 130 -0.57 1.68 -12.32
C ALA A 130 0.74 2.30 -11.79
N SER A 131 1.70 2.55 -12.69
CA SER A 131 2.96 3.24 -12.40
C SER A 131 2.81 4.71 -11.99
N ARG A 132 1.63 5.31 -12.11
CA ARG A 132 1.35 6.70 -11.67
C ARG A 132 0.61 6.76 -10.33
N LEU A 133 0.42 5.62 -9.67
CA LEU A 133 -0.23 5.55 -8.37
C LEU A 133 0.76 5.03 -7.35
N VAL A 134 1.06 5.85 -6.34
CA VAL A 134 1.85 5.47 -5.18
C VAL A 134 0.89 5.02 -4.09
N VAL A 135 1.12 3.83 -3.55
CA VAL A 135 0.30 3.23 -2.49
C VAL A 135 1.17 2.88 -1.30
N CYS A 136 0.58 2.83 -0.11
CA CYS A 136 1.25 2.40 1.10
C CYS A 136 0.27 1.66 2.02
N VAL A 137 0.79 0.98 3.04
CA VAL A 137 -0.01 0.52 4.20
C VAL A 137 0.37 1.26 5.47
N GLN A 138 1.48 2.00 5.45
CA GLN A 138 1.87 2.97 6.46
C GLN A 138 2.61 4.13 5.77
N ASN A 139 2.44 5.33 6.30
CA ASN A 139 3.27 6.49 6.02
C ASN A 139 3.30 7.38 7.29
N HIS A 140 3.89 8.56 7.19
CA HIS A 140 4.00 9.47 8.34
C HIS A 140 2.64 10.00 8.81
N ASP A 141 1.66 10.23 7.93
CA ASP A 141 0.31 10.67 8.28
C ASP A 141 -0.50 9.53 8.88
N GLN A 142 -0.55 8.39 8.20
CA GLN A 142 -1.38 7.24 8.60
C GLN A 142 -0.95 6.63 9.94
N VAL A 143 0.31 6.86 10.35
CA VAL A 143 0.80 6.55 11.69
C VAL A 143 0.71 7.79 12.61
N GLY A 144 1.29 8.92 12.20
CA GLY A 144 1.50 10.10 13.05
C GLY A 144 0.26 10.93 13.39
N ASN A 145 -0.79 10.85 12.56
CA ASN A 145 -2.05 11.51 12.83
C ASN A 145 -2.93 10.69 13.79
N ARG A 146 -2.54 9.45 14.12
CA ARG A 146 -3.14 8.69 15.22
C ARG A 146 -2.72 9.30 16.55
N MET A 147 -3.63 9.34 17.53
CA MET A 147 -3.38 9.95 18.84
C MET A 147 -2.11 9.42 19.53
N LEU A 148 -1.87 8.11 19.45
CA LEU A 148 -0.71 7.44 20.06
C LEU A 148 0.37 7.03 19.05
N GLY A 149 0.26 7.44 17.78
CA GLY A 149 1.27 7.15 16.76
C GLY A 149 1.48 5.65 16.48
N GLU A 150 0.44 4.83 16.68
CA GLU A 150 0.55 3.37 16.59
C GLU A 150 0.83 2.92 15.15
N ARG A 151 1.84 2.06 14.99
CA ARG A 151 2.10 1.35 13.73
C ARG A 151 1.22 0.13 13.62
N LEU A 152 1.10 -0.43 12.41
CA LEU A 152 0.39 -1.69 12.18
C LEU A 152 0.88 -2.83 13.08
N THR A 153 2.17 -2.85 13.47
CA THR A 153 2.71 -3.88 14.37
C THR A 153 2.08 -3.89 15.77
N ALA A 154 1.45 -2.78 16.18
CA ALA A 154 0.71 -2.70 17.44
C ALA A 154 -0.78 -3.05 17.25
N LEU A 155 -1.28 -2.99 16.00
CA LEU A 155 -2.71 -3.13 15.68
C LEU A 155 -3.06 -4.51 15.12
N LEU A 156 -2.09 -5.21 14.53
CA LEU A 156 -2.32 -6.47 13.82
C LEU A 156 -1.53 -7.64 14.45
N PRO A 157 -2.07 -8.88 14.35
CA PRO A 157 -1.28 -10.08 14.61
C PRO A 157 -0.18 -10.22 13.56
N PHE A 158 0.84 -11.05 13.86
CA PHE A 158 2.00 -11.24 12.98
C PHE A 158 1.64 -11.66 11.54
N GLU A 159 0.66 -12.56 11.39
CA GLU A 159 0.15 -12.96 10.08
C GLU A 159 -0.52 -11.80 9.32
N GLY A 160 -1.25 -10.93 10.04
CA GLY A 160 -1.83 -9.70 9.48
C GLY A 160 -0.77 -8.74 8.95
N LEU A 161 0.40 -8.63 9.61
CA LEU A 161 1.53 -7.84 9.12
C LEU A 161 2.09 -8.40 7.82
N LYS A 162 2.31 -9.72 7.76
CA LYS A 162 2.78 -10.38 6.54
C LYS A 162 1.81 -10.18 5.38
N LEU A 163 0.51 -10.27 5.66
CA LEU A 163 -0.54 -10.05 4.67
C LEU A 163 -0.57 -8.60 4.17
N ALA A 164 -0.53 -7.62 5.07
CA ALA A 164 -0.49 -6.20 4.68
C ALA A 164 0.71 -5.90 3.77
N ALA A 165 1.89 -6.42 4.13
CA ALA A 165 3.10 -6.32 3.32
C ALA A 165 2.93 -6.94 1.93
N ALA A 166 2.32 -8.13 1.86
CA ALA A 166 2.11 -8.83 0.60
C ALA A 166 1.06 -8.14 -0.28
N LEU A 167 0.00 -7.61 0.31
CA LEU A 167 -0.98 -6.81 -0.41
C LEU A 167 -0.27 -5.60 -1.06
N LEU A 168 0.52 -4.85 -0.29
CA LEU A 168 1.26 -3.71 -0.79
C LEU A 168 2.27 -4.08 -1.89
N LEU A 169 3.21 -4.98 -1.60
CA LEU A 169 4.36 -5.23 -2.46
C LEU A 169 4.03 -6.06 -3.70
N LEU A 170 2.95 -6.83 -3.69
CA LEU A 170 2.49 -7.61 -4.86
C LEU A 170 1.39 -6.89 -5.66
N SER A 171 0.95 -5.71 -5.20
CA SER A 171 0.02 -4.83 -5.94
C SER A 171 0.62 -4.39 -7.29
N PRO A 172 -0.22 -3.96 -8.25
CA PRO A 172 0.25 -3.44 -9.53
C PRO A 172 0.82 -2.01 -9.43
N TYR A 173 0.71 -1.34 -8.27
CA TYR A 173 1.03 0.08 -8.07
C TYR A 173 2.47 0.32 -7.66
N LEU A 174 2.90 1.57 -7.47
CA LEU A 174 4.21 1.89 -6.88
C LEU A 174 4.14 1.80 -5.34
N PRO A 175 4.77 0.80 -4.68
CA PRO A 175 4.71 0.69 -3.24
C PRO A 175 5.67 1.69 -2.56
N MET A 176 5.18 2.36 -1.53
CA MET A 176 5.97 3.16 -0.60
C MET A 176 5.96 2.49 0.78
N LEU A 177 7.13 2.32 1.38
CA LEU A 177 7.28 1.79 2.74
C LEU A 177 7.52 2.93 3.72
N PHE A 178 6.97 2.83 4.92
CA PHE A 178 7.35 3.72 6.01
C PHE A 178 8.55 3.16 6.77
N MET A 179 9.47 4.03 7.19
CA MET A 179 10.71 3.60 7.85
C MET A 179 10.41 2.71 9.07
N GLY A 180 10.99 1.52 9.11
CA GLY A 180 10.81 0.55 10.19
C GLY A 180 9.64 -0.43 10.00
N GLU A 181 8.76 -0.19 9.03
CA GLU A 181 7.68 -1.12 8.69
C GLU A 181 8.21 -2.51 8.36
N GLU A 182 9.33 -2.59 7.63
CA GLU A 182 9.85 -3.82 7.04
C GLU A 182 10.33 -4.86 8.06
N TYR A 183 10.59 -4.45 9.30
CA TYR A 183 10.91 -5.35 10.41
C TYR A 183 9.89 -5.23 11.56
N GLY A 184 8.78 -4.54 11.35
CA GLY A 184 7.74 -4.35 12.37
C GLY A 184 8.25 -3.57 13.56
N GLU A 185 8.82 -2.38 13.34
CA GLU A 185 9.25 -1.46 14.38
C GLU A 185 8.12 -1.20 15.40
N PRO A 186 8.30 -1.52 16.69
CA PRO A 186 7.31 -1.23 17.73
C PRO A 186 7.28 0.23 18.19
N ALA A 187 8.34 1.01 17.98
CA ALA A 187 8.34 2.44 18.34
C ALA A 187 7.24 3.19 17.57
N PRO A 188 6.39 3.98 18.23
CA PRO A 188 5.38 4.78 17.54
C PRO A 188 6.04 5.80 16.61
N PHE A 189 5.25 6.48 15.79
CA PHE A 189 5.68 7.72 15.16
C PHE A 189 4.70 8.81 15.57
N LEU A 190 5.13 9.70 16.46
CA LEU A 190 4.28 10.73 17.06
C LEU A 190 4.45 12.05 16.31
N TYR A 191 3.42 12.91 16.38
CA TYR A 191 3.55 14.31 15.99
C TYR A 191 4.38 15.06 17.04
N PHE A 192 5.54 15.60 16.65
CA PHE A 192 6.42 16.39 17.50
C PHE A 192 6.87 17.68 16.80
N VAL A 193 7.06 18.73 17.60
CA VAL A 193 7.47 20.06 17.15
C VAL A 193 8.61 20.59 18.03
N ASN A 194 9.27 21.64 17.57
CA ASN A 194 10.26 22.38 18.34
C ASN A 194 10.16 23.86 17.99
N HIS A 195 9.03 24.48 18.35
CA HIS A 195 8.79 25.90 18.10
C HIS A 195 9.43 26.77 19.18
N GLY A 196 9.97 27.92 18.79
CA GLY A 196 10.50 28.91 19.73
C GLY A 196 9.45 29.88 20.30
N ASP A 197 8.29 29.99 19.66
CA ASP A 197 7.18 30.84 20.10
C ASP A 197 6.24 30.05 21.03
N GLU A 198 6.14 30.48 22.28
CA GLU A 198 5.32 29.83 23.31
C GLU A 198 3.82 29.86 22.97
N HIS A 199 3.32 30.91 22.31
CA HIS A 199 1.92 30.98 21.89
C HIS A 199 1.63 29.94 20.80
N LEU A 200 2.57 29.72 19.88
CA LEU A 200 2.45 28.69 18.87
C LEU A 200 2.48 27.29 19.49
N VAL A 201 3.36 27.07 20.48
CA VAL A 201 3.41 25.80 21.23
C VAL A 201 2.07 25.49 21.89
N GLU A 202 1.48 26.48 22.58
CA GLU A 202 0.20 26.28 23.25
C GLU A 202 -0.95 26.10 22.25
N ALA A 203 -0.94 26.84 21.14
CA ALA A 203 -1.90 26.64 20.06
C ALA A 203 -1.84 25.23 19.47
N VAL A 204 -0.64 24.68 19.26
CA VAL A 204 -0.45 23.29 18.80
C VAL A 204 -0.98 22.28 19.82
N ARG A 205 -0.66 22.46 21.11
CA ARG A 205 -1.17 21.58 22.18
C ARG A 205 -2.69 21.55 22.23
N GLN A 206 -3.32 22.73 22.20
CA GLN A 206 -4.78 22.84 22.22
C GLN A 206 -5.40 22.28 20.93
N GLY A 207 -4.77 22.53 19.77
CA GLY A 207 -5.18 21.98 18.48
C GLY A 207 -5.23 20.45 18.51
N ARG A 208 -4.17 19.79 18.99
CA ARG A 208 -4.12 18.32 19.11
C ARG A 208 -5.14 17.79 20.13
N LYS A 209 -5.32 18.45 21.28
CA LYS A 209 -6.36 18.08 22.25
C LYS A 209 -7.76 18.15 21.63
N ASN A 210 -8.04 19.20 20.86
CA ASN A 210 -9.34 19.38 20.20
C ASN A 210 -9.56 18.34 19.09
N GLU A 211 -8.53 18.04 18.29
CA GLU A 211 -8.57 17.02 17.24
C GLU A 211 -8.96 15.64 17.79
N PHE A 212 -8.45 15.28 18.97
CA PHE A 212 -8.78 14.01 19.63
C PHE A 212 -9.85 14.11 20.71
N ALA A 213 -10.64 15.19 20.76
CA ALA A 213 -11.67 15.37 21.78
C ALA A 213 -12.73 14.23 21.76
N ALA A 214 -13.01 13.66 20.59
CA ALA A 214 -13.89 12.50 20.45
C ALA A 214 -13.28 11.18 20.97
N PHE A 215 -11.97 11.15 21.25
CA PHE A 215 -11.19 9.97 21.65
C PHE A 215 -10.62 10.07 23.07
N VAL A 216 -11.06 11.04 23.88
CA VAL A 216 -10.55 11.29 25.25
C VAL A 216 -10.56 10.05 26.15
N TRP A 217 -11.47 9.10 25.91
CA TRP A 217 -11.53 7.83 26.65
C TRP A 217 -10.30 6.93 26.42
N LYS A 218 -9.51 7.17 25.35
CA LYS A 218 -8.24 6.45 25.06
C LYS A 218 -7.02 7.09 25.75
N GLY A 219 -7.19 8.22 26.47
CA GLY A 219 -6.12 8.94 27.17
C GLY A 219 -5.82 10.33 26.60
N GLU A 220 -4.83 11.00 27.17
CA GLU A 220 -4.36 12.31 26.70
C GLU A 220 -3.33 12.18 25.57
N PRO A 221 -3.39 13.04 24.53
CA PRO A 221 -2.37 13.05 23.49
C PRO A 221 -1.00 13.42 24.07
N PRO A 222 0.10 12.78 23.62
CA PRO A 222 1.46 13.16 24.04
C PRO A 222 1.76 14.63 23.70
N ASP A 223 2.46 15.34 24.59
CA ASP A 223 2.85 16.74 24.35
C ASP A 223 3.79 16.83 23.12
N PRO A 224 3.37 17.49 22.03
CA PRO A 224 4.18 17.58 20.82
C PRO A 224 5.52 18.30 21.01
N GLN A 225 5.63 19.23 21.97
CA GLN A 225 6.84 20.00 22.23
C GLN A 225 7.83 19.26 23.14
N ALA A 226 7.39 18.20 23.84
CA ALA A 226 8.26 17.45 24.75
C ALA A 226 9.29 16.61 23.98
N GLU A 227 10.57 16.69 24.38
CA GLU A 227 11.65 15.91 23.75
C GLU A 227 11.38 14.39 23.78
N ALA A 228 10.71 13.92 24.85
CA ALA A 228 10.31 12.52 24.99
C ALA A 228 9.39 12.04 23.86
N THR A 229 8.57 12.92 23.27
CA THR A 229 7.68 12.59 22.14
C THR A 229 8.49 12.27 20.88
N ARG A 230 9.52 13.09 20.59
CA ARG A 230 10.50 12.79 19.53
C ARG A 230 11.28 11.52 19.83
N ASP A 231 11.76 11.35 21.05
CA ASP A 231 12.65 10.24 21.41
C ASP A 231 11.94 8.88 21.37
N ARG A 232 10.65 8.84 21.74
CA ARG A 232 9.80 7.66 21.56
C ARG A 232 9.57 7.29 20.10
N SER A 233 9.79 8.22 19.16
CA SER A 233 9.61 8.00 17.72
C SER A 233 10.89 7.53 17.01
N ARG A 234 11.98 7.33 17.75
CA ARG A 234 13.26 6.85 17.20
C ARG A 234 13.22 5.35 16.94
N LEU A 235 13.70 4.96 15.77
CA LEU A 235 13.80 3.56 15.36
C LEU A 235 14.87 2.81 16.16
N ASP A 236 14.61 1.55 16.46
CA ASP A 236 15.59 0.59 16.95
C ASP A 236 15.94 -0.42 15.85
N HIS A 237 16.90 -0.02 15.02
CA HIS A 237 17.36 -0.85 13.90
C HIS A 237 17.99 -2.20 14.33
N THR A 238 18.31 -2.40 15.60
CA THR A 238 18.85 -3.69 16.06
C THR A 238 17.78 -4.79 16.04
N LYS A 239 16.50 -4.43 16.13
CA LYS A 239 15.36 -5.36 16.12
C LYS A 239 15.29 -6.19 14.85
N ARG A 240 15.67 -5.66 13.69
CA ARG A 240 15.64 -6.39 12.40
C ARG A 240 16.46 -7.69 12.38
N GLN A 241 17.28 -7.93 13.40
CA GLN A 241 18.11 -9.13 13.57
C GLN A 241 17.60 -10.07 14.67
N GLN A 242 16.41 -9.82 15.23
CA GLN A 242 15.91 -10.48 16.43
C GLN A 242 14.51 -11.08 16.20
N GLY A 243 14.34 -12.36 16.56
CA GLY A 243 13.03 -13.02 16.66
C GLY A 243 12.10 -12.76 15.47
N LYS A 244 10.85 -12.40 15.75
CA LYS A 244 9.81 -12.14 14.74
C LYS A 244 10.14 -10.99 13.78
N HIS A 245 10.89 -9.99 14.24
CA HIS A 245 11.29 -8.84 13.43
C HIS A 245 12.25 -9.25 12.31
N GLN A 246 13.17 -10.19 12.60
CA GLN A 246 14.05 -10.78 11.58
C GLN A 246 13.27 -11.57 10.53
N VAL A 247 12.27 -12.35 10.97
CA VAL A 247 11.39 -13.10 10.07
C VAL A 247 10.61 -12.15 9.15
N LEU A 248 10.02 -11.09 9.71
CA LEU A 248 9.30 -10.08 8.93
C LEU A 248 10.24 -9.33 7.97
N PHE A 249 11.47 -9.01 8.39
CA PHE A 249 12.47 -8.43 7.50
C PHE A 249 12.83 -9.35 6.32
N GLY A 250 12.99 -10.65 6.58
CA GLY A 250 13.15 -11.67 5.54
C GLY A 250 11.96 -11.74 4.60
N TRP A 251 10.74 -11.66 5.14
CA TRP A 251 9.49 -11.65 4.38
C TRP A 251 9.41 -10.46 3.41
N TYR A 252 9.67 -9.23 3.88
CA TYR A 252 9.71 -8.04 3.02
C TYR A 252 10.75 -8.17 1.91
N ARG A 253 11.95 -8.69 2.23
CA ARG A 253 13.00 -8.93 1.24
C ARG A 253 12.55 -9.92 0.16
N GLU A 254 11.88 -10.98 0.55
CA GLU A 254 11.38 -11.98 -0.40
C GLU A 254 10.27 -11.42 -1.28
N LEU A 255 9.33 -10.66 -0.72
CA LEU A 255 8.30 -9.97 -1.50
C LEU A 255 8.90 -8.99 -2.52
N ILE A 256 9.91 -8.21 -2.12
CA ILE A 256 10.63 -7.30 -3.02
C ILE A 256 11.37 -8.08 -4.10
N ARG A 257 12.00 -9.22 -3.75
CA ARG A 257 12.66 -10.09 -4.72
C ARG A 257 11.65 -10.58 -5.75
N LEU A 258 10.55 -11.19 -5.31
CA LEU A 258 9.47 -11.69 -6.19
C LEU A 258 8.91 -10.59 -7.08
N ARG A 259 8.63 -9.41 -6.51
CA ARG A 259 8.18 -8.24 -7.27
C ARG A 259 9.16 -7.91 -8.40
N LYS A 260 10.47 -7.96 -8.15
CA LYS A 260 11.50 -7.61 -9.15
C LYS A 260 11.79 -8.72 -10.15
N THR A 261 11.69 -9.98 -9.73
CA THR A 261 12.18 -11.13 -10.52
C THR A 261 11.09 -11.87 -11.27
N LEU A 262 9.83 -11.85 -10.80
CA LEU A 262 8.72 -12.48 -11.53
C LEU A 262 8.23 -11.53 -12.63
N PRO A 263 8.31 -11.92 -13.92
CA PRO A 263 7.88 -11.07 -15.03
C PRO A 263 6.47 -10.49 -14.88
N ALA A 264 5.50 -11.29 -14.40
CA ALA A 264 4.12 -10.84 -14.19
C ALA A 264 3.97 -9.77 -13.10
N LEU A 265 4.94 -9.63 -12.19
CA LEU A 265 4.92 -8.68 -11.07
C LEU A 265 5.85 -7.47 -11.27
N ALA A 266 6.89 -7.63 -12.08
CA ALA A 266 7.96 -6.64 -12.29
C ALA A 266 7.49 -5.35 -12.96
N VAL A 267 6.44 -5.43 -13.77
CA VAL A 267 5.86 -4.27 -14.43
C VAL A 267 4.63 -3.79 -13.65
N PRO A 268 4.56 -2.51 -13.23
CA PRO A 268 3.36 -1.92 -12.65
C PRO A 268 2.26 -1.76 -13.71
N ASP A 269 1.47 -2.80 -13.94
CA ASP A 269 0.43 -2.85 -14.97
C ASP A 269 -0.89 -3.44 -14.44
N LYS A 270 -1.99 -2.79 -14.79
CA LYS A 270 -3.36 -3.22 -14.52
C LYS A 270 -4.01 -3.96 -15.70
N SER A 271 -3.55 -3.72 -16.93
CA SER A 271 -4.23 -4.18 -18.16
C SER A 271 -4.16 -5.70 -18.36
N SER A 272 -3.10 -6.32 -17.84
CA SER A 272 -2.88 -7.77 -17.85
C SER A 272 -3.24 -8.45 -16.52
N MET A 273 -4.10 -7.80 -15.73
CA MET A 273 -4.49 -8.25 -14.39
C MET A 273 -6.00 -8.48 -14.31
N ARG A 274 -6.40 -9.58 -13.68
CA ARG A 274 -7.78 -9.87 -13.30
C ARG A 274 -7.87 -9.98 -11.78
N VAL A 275 -8.82 -9.24 -11.21
CA VAL A 275 -9.10 -9.24 -9.77
C VAL A 275 -10.48 -9.83 -9.54
N THR A 276 -10.56 -10.89 -8.74
CA THR A 276 -11.81 -11.56 -8.39
C THR A 276 -11.99 -11.54 -6.88
N ALA A 277 -13.08 -10.92 -6.43
CA ALA A 277 -13.61 -11.10 -5.08
C ALA A 277 -14.42 -12.39 -5.05
N VAL A 278 -14.04 -13.34 -4.19
CA VAL A 278 -14.72 -14.64 -4.12
C VAL A 278 -16.09 -14.47 -3.46
N ALA A 279 -17.14 -15.03 -4.05
CA ALA A 279 -18.48 -14.93 -3.49
C ALA A 279 -18.57 -15.75 -2.18
N GLY A 280 -19.16 -15.17 -1.13
CA GLY A 280 -19.35 -15.86 0.16
C GLY A 280 -18.09 -16.04 1.00
N ALA A 281 -16.93 -15.61 0.52
CA ALA A 281 -15.65 -15.66 1.24
C ALA A 281 -14.82 -14.43 0.87
N PRO A 282 -14.38 -13.58 1.82
CA PRO A 282 -13.54 -12.42 1.52
C PRO A 282 -12.09 -12.86 1.27
N LEU A 283 -11.92 -13.59 0.17
CA LEU A 283 -10.67 -14.01 -0.43
C LEU A 283 -10.50 -13.21 -1.72
N LEU A 284 -9.31 -12.61 -1.87
CA LEU A 284 -8.95 -11.88 -3.07
C LEU A 284 -8.09 -12.77 -3.96
N LEU A 285 -8.58 -13.06 -5.16
CA LEU A 285 -7.82 -13.76 -6.20
C LEU A 285 -7.33 -12.72 -7.21
N VAL A 286 -6.03 -12.64 -7.42
CA VAL A 286 -5.43 -11.75 -8.42
C VAL A 286 -4.61 -12.58 -9.41
N GLN A 287 -4.99 -12.54 -10.68
CA GLN A 287 -4.29 -13.22 -11.77
C GLN A 287 -3.55 -12.16 -12.58
N ARG A 288 -2.26 -12.36 -12.84
CA ARG A 288 -1.42 -11.43 -13.61
C ARG A 288 -0.65 -12.18 -14.68
N GLN A 289 -0.52 -11.57 -15.85
CA GLN A 289 0.26 -12.10 -16.96
C GLN A 289 1.32 -11.09 -17.41
N ALA A 290 2.54 -11.55 -17.67
CA ALA A 290 3.58 -10.72 -18.24
C ALA A 290 3.25 -10.37 -19.69
N GLN A 291 3.34 -9.09 -20.07
CA GLN A 291 3.18 -8.68 -21.46
C GLN A 291 4.36 -9.16 -22.32
N MET A 292 4.11 -9.55 -23.57
CA MET A 292 5.19 -9.91 -24.50
C MET A 292 6.17 -8.74 -24.69
N GLY A 293 7.47 -8.99 -24.53
CA GLY A 293 8.53 -7.98 -24.63
C GLY A 293 8.87 -7.26 -23.32
N SER A 294 8.10 -7.48 -22.24
CA SER A 294 8.52 -7.04 -20.90
C SER A 294 9.61 -7.97 -20.36
N ILE A 295 10.87 -7.57 -20.54
CA ILE A 295 12.01 -8.27 -19.95
C ILE A 295 12.25 -7.63 -18.59
N ALA A 296 12.16 -8.40 -17.50
CA ALA A 296 12.62 -7.90 -16.21
C ALA A 296 14.13 -7.58 -16.34
N PRO A 297 14.64 -6.45 -15.80
CA PRO A 297 16.04 -6.06 -15.96
C PRO A 297 17.08 -7.09 -15.46
N GLN A 298 16.62 -8.15 -14.79
CA GLN A 298 17.43 -9.24 -14.23
C GLN A 298 16.84 -10.64 -14.50
N ALA A 299 15.94 -10.81 -15.48
CA ALA A 299 15.39 -12.13 -15.80
C ALA A 299 16.49 -13.04 -16.37
N THR A 300 16.96 -13.98 -15.57
CA THR A 300 17.63 -15.20 -16.06
C THR A 300 16.65 -15.99 -16.93
N ASP A 301 17.15 -16.74 -17.92
CA ASP A 301 16.45 -17.56 -18.93
C ASP A 301 15.44 -18.62 -18.43
N GLN A 302 14.84 -18.47 -17.25
CA GLN A 302 13.80 -19.37 -16.78
C GLN A 302 12.42 -19.00 -17.39
N PRO A 303 11.71 -19.97 -17.99
CA PRO A 303 10.37 -19.75 -18.57
C PRO A 303 9.25 -19.54 -17.53
N ALA A 304 9.53 -19.74 -16.24
CA ALA A 304 8.58 -19.61 -15.15
C ALA A 304 8.40 -18.15 -14.68
N GLY A 305 7.17 -17.75 -14.34
CA GLY A 305 6.88 -16.41 -13.82
C GLY A 305 6.13 -15.50 -14.78
N ARG A 306 5.72 -16.03 -15.94
CA ARG A 306 4.93 -15.28 -16.92
C ARG A 306 3.48 -15.18 -16.52
N ASP A 307 2.94 -16.20 -15.87
CA ASP A 307 1.62 -16.14 -15.25
C ASP A 307 1.78 -16.28 -13.73
N VAL A 308 1.07 -15.45 -12.98
CA VAL A 308 1.03 -15.50 -11.52
C VAL A 308 -0.42 -15.48 -11.03
N VAL A 309 -0.72 -16.33 -10.04
CA VAL A 309 -1.96 -16.29 -9.28
C VAL A 309 -1.62 -15.97 -7.83
N LEU A 310 -2.22 -14.91 -7.31
CA LEU A 310 -2.13 -14.47 -5.92
C LEU A 310 -3.46 -14.79 -5.23
N VAL A 311 -3.38 -15.43 -4.06
CA VAL A 311 -4.56 -15.70 -3.23
C VAL A 311 -4.34 -15.06 -1.88
N PHE A 312 -5.20 -14.13 -1.48
CA PHE A 312 -5.12 -13.43 -0.19
C PHE A 312 -6.37 -13.74 0.65
N ASN A 313 -6.18 -14.33 1.83
CA ASN A 313 -7.22 -14.45 2.84
C ASN A 313 -7.13 -13.30 3.82
N VAL A 314 -8.08 -12.37 3.78
CA VAL A 314 -8.10 -11.23 4.72
C VAL A 314 -8.89 -11.51 6.00
N GLN A 315 -9.40 -12.74 6.19
CA GLN A 315 -10.12 -13.11 7.41
C GLN A 315 -9.20 -13.57 8.52
N ALA A 316 -9.69 -13.40 9.75
CA ALA A 316 -9.15 -14.05 10.95
C ALA A 316 -9.55 -15.54 11.07
N ALA A 317 -10.20 -16.12 10.06
CA ALA A 317 -10.65 -17.52 10.05
C ALA A 317 -10.09 -18.29 8.86
N PRO A 318 -9.86 -19.61 8.99
CA PRO A 318 -9.54 -20.46 7.83
C PRO A 318 -10.73 -20.50 6.87
N THR A 319 -10.42 -20.49 5.57
CA THR A 319 -11.46 -20.43 4.54
C THR A 319 -11.13 -21.41 3.42
N THR A 320 -12.05 -22.35 3.17
CA THR A 320 -11.95 -23.30 2.06
C THR A 320 -12.84 -22.85 0.92
N VAL A 321 -12.26 -22.72 -0.27
CA VAL A 321 -12.99 -22.26 -1.48
C VAL A 321 -12.55 -23.01 -2.72
N THR A 322 -13.48 -23.16 -3.65
CA THR A 322 -13.21 -23.62 -5.01
C THR A 322 -13.15 -22.40 -5.93
N LEU A 323 -11.99 -22.19 -6.55
CA LEU A 323 -11.67 -20.99 -7.34
C LEU A 323 -11.49 -21.34 -8.81
N PRO A 324 -11.89 -20.45 -9.75
CA PRO A 324 -11.51 -20.59 -11.14
C PRO A 324 -9.99 -20.49 -11.25
N TRP A 325 -9.37 -21.44 -11.93
CA TRP A 325 -7.92 -21.54 -12.04
C TRP A 325 -7.51 -21.80 -13.50
N PRO A 326 -6.51 -21.09 -14.06
CA PRO A 326 -6.12 -21.32 -15.44
C PRO A 326 -5.49 -22.70 -15.61
N ALA A 327 -5.83 -23.41 -16.69
CA ALA A 327 -5.27 -24.71 -17.01
C ALA A 327 -3.73 -24.68 -17.03
N GLY A 328 -3.09 -25.78 -16.65
CA GLY A 328 -1.63 -25.94 -16.66
C GLY A 328 -1.05 -26.29 -15.30
N ARG A 329 0.29 -26.38 -15.26
CA ARG A 329 1.06 -26.76 -14.08
C ARG A 329 1.52 -25.53 -13.32
N TRP A 330 1.07 -25.39 -12.09
CA TRP A 330 1.37 -24.27 -11.21
C TRP A 330 2.24 -24.70 -10.04
N GLN A 331 3.19 -23.86 -9.66
CA GLN A 331 4.07 -24.10 -8.52
C GLN A 331 3.93 -22.98 -7.50
N VAL A 332 3.91 -23.34 -6.21
CA VAL A 332 3.98 -22.35 -5.13
C VAL A 332 5.37 -21.73 -5.09
N VAL A 333 5.44 -20.42 -5.30
CA VAL A 333 6.68 -19.64 -5.14
C VAL A 333 6.72 -18.89 -3.82
N LEU A 334 5.57 -18.63 -3.20
CA LEU A 334 5.46 -18.06 -1.86
C LEU A 334 4.21 -18.59 -1.17
N ASP A 335 4.33 -18.90 0.11
CA ASP A 335 3.20 -19.25 0.98
C ASP A 335 3.54 -18.77 2.39
N SER A 336 2.75 -17.84 2.92
CA SER A 336 3.01 -17.20 4.22
C SER A 336 2.91 -18.16 5.41
N THR A 337 2.35 -19.34 5.22
CA THR A 337 2.16 -20.36 6.27
C THR A 337 3.37 -21.28 6.46
N ARG A 338 4.33 -21.25 5.53
CA ARG A 338 5.55 -22.07 5.64
C ARG A 338 6.37 -21.68 6.87
N SER A 339 7.00 -22.68 7.50
CA SER A 339 7.73 -22.55 8.76
C SER A 339 8.82 -21.47 8.79
N VAL A 340 9.48 -21.22 7.66
CA VAL A 340 10.48 -20.15 7.52
C VAL A 340 9.90 -18.74 7.75
N TRP A 341 8.58 -18.58 7.59
CA TRP A 341 7.84 -17.34 7.77
C TRP A 341 6.99 -17.32 9.04
N SER A 342 7.01 -18.37 9.85
CA SER A 342 6.26 -18.44 11.10
C SER A 342 6.89 -17.56 12.17
N GLU A 343 6.07 -17.05 13.09
CA GLU A 343 6.59 -16.37 14.28
C GLU A 343 7.41 -17.37 15.13
N PRO A 344 8.64 -17.03 15.54
CA PRO A 344 9.47 -17.94 16.32
C PRO A 344 8.76 -18.44 17.58
N GLY A 345 8.78 -19.75 17.80
CA GLY A 345 8.09 -20.39 18.92
C GLY A 345 6.63 -20.77 18.67
N THR A 346 6.11 -20.54 17.46
CA THR A 346 4.79 -21.06 17.04
C THR A 346 4.94 -22.38 16.28
N SER A 347 3.97 -23.29 16.42
CA SER A 347 3.89 -24.51 15.61
C SER A 347 3.49 -24.12 14.18
N PRO A 348 4.31 -24.40 13.16
CA PRO A 348 3.94 -24.11 11.80
C PRO A 348 2.71 -24.93 11.38
N ALA A 349 1.89 -24.39 10.47
CA ALA A 349 0.90 -25.18 9.78
C ALA A 349 1.59 -26.27 8.94
N GLU A 350 0.93 -27.42 8.73
CA GLU A 350 1.46 -28.51 7.91
C GLU A 350 1.85 -28.04 6.50
N ALA A 351 2.80 -28.75 5.88
CA ALA A 351 3.30 -28.44 4.54
C ALA A 351 2.14 -28.39 3.52
N GLY A 352 1.81 -27.18 3.06
CA GLY A 352 0.81 -26.95 2.04
C GLY A 352 1.18 -27.56 0.69
N ILE A 353 0.18 -27.67 -0.19
CA ILE A 353 0.33 -28.16 -1.57
C ILE A 353 1.45 -27.37 -2.28
N SER A 354 2.46 -28.06 -2.81
CA SER A 354 3.60 -27.41 -3.50
C SER A 354 3.36 -27.16 -4.98
N THR A 355 2.48 -27.95 -5.61
CA THR A 355 2.20 -27.92 -7.04
C THR A 355 0.74 -28.26 -7.30
N ILE A 356 0.13 -27.60 -8.28
CA ILE A 356 -1.23 -27.91 -8.74
C ILE A 356 -1.19 -28.10 -10.25
N ASP A 357 -1.67 -29.25 -10.70
CA ASP A 357 -1.89 -29.54 -12.12
C ASP A 357 -3.40 -29.39 -12.40
N VAL A 358 -3.77 -28.36 -13.16
CA VAL A 358 -5.16 -28.10 -13.53
C VAL A 358 -5.38 -28.60 -14.95
N THR A 359 -6.13 -29.70 -15.09
CA THR A 359 -6.68 -30.17 -16.37
C THR A 359 -7.93 -29.37 -16.73
N ASP A 360 -8.53 -29.62 -17.91
CA ASP A 360 -9.54 -28.77 -18.56
C ASP A 360 -10.76 -28.33 -17.71
N THR A 361 -11.00 -28.91 -16.53
CA THR A 361 -12.09 -28.54 -15.60
C THR A 361 -11.85 -27.27 -14.76
N GLY A 362 -10.73 -26.54 -14.95
CA GLY A 362 -10.65 -25.08 -14.73
C GLY A 362 -10.93 -24.55 -13.32
N THR A 363 -10.88 -25.39 -12.27
CA THR A 363 -11.09 -24.97 -10.87
C THR A 363 -10.17 -25.70 -9.90
N VAL A 364 -9.86 -25.06 -8.77
CA VAL A 364 -8.99 -25.57 -7.71
C VAL A 364 -9.62 -25.30 -6.36
N THR A 365 -9.67 -26.29 -5.48
CA THR A 365 -10.06 -26.11 -4.08
C THR A 365 -8.85 -25.85 -3.21
N LEU A 366 -8.81 -24.71 -2.52
CA LEU A 366 -7.77 -24.33 -1.59
C LEU A 366 -8.36 -24.10 -0.20
N THR A 367 -7.61 -24.49 0.84
CA THR A 367 -7.88 -24.05 2.21
C THR A 367 -6.83 -23.03 2.60
N CYS A 368 -7.26 -21.80 2.82
CA CYS A 368 -6.39 -20.68 3.17
C CYS A 368 -6.44 -20.45 4.68
N ALA A 369 -5.28 -20.41 5.34
CA ALA A 369 -5.19 -20.06 6.75
C ALA A 369 -5.63 -18.61 7.01
N PRO A 370 -5.95 -18.22 8.26
CA PRO A 370 -6.21 -16.83 8.63
C PRO A 370 -5.09 -15.90 8.19
N PHE A 371 -5.43 -14.73 7.66
CA PHE A 371 -4.47 -13.71 7.23
C PHE A 371 -3.35 -14.23 6.33
N ALA A 372 -3.64 -15.21 5.48
CA ALA A 372 -2.63 -15.88 4.66
C ALA A 372 -2.54 -15.36 3.24
N VAL A 373 -1.38 -15.52 2.63
CA VAL A 373 -1.15 -15.27 1.21
C VAL A 373 -0.37 -16.42 0.58
N SER A 374 -0.79 -16.82 -0.62
CA SER A 374 -0.01 -17.72 -1.47
C SER A 374 0.16 -17.12 -2.88
N VAL A 375 1.34 -17.37 -3.46
CA VAL A 375 1.73 -16.94 -4.80
C VAL A 375 2.09 -18.19 -5.59
N TRP A 376 1.42 -18.33 -6.71
CA TRP A 376 1.58 -19.45 -7.63
C TRP A 376 2.08 -18.93 -8.95
N SER A 377 3.01 -19.66 -9.56
CA SER A 377 3.63 -19.26 -10.82
C SER A 377 3.64 -20.40 -11.81
N ARG A 378 3.54 -20.04 -13.09
CA ARG A 378 3.76 -20.90 -14.24
C ARG A 378 4.70 -20.24 -15.24
#